data_AF-A0A442WGG1-F1
#
_entry.id   AF-A0A442WGG1-F1
#
_cell.length_a   1.000
_cell.length_b   1.000
_cell.length_c   1.000
_cell.angle_alpha   90.00
_cell.angle_beta   90.00
_cell.angle_gamma   90.00
#
_symmetry.space_group_name_H-M   'P 1'
#
loop_
_entity.id
_entity.type
_entity.pdbx_description
1 polymer ?
#
loop_
_entity_poly.entity_id
_entity_poly.type
_entity_poly.pdbx_seq_one_letter_code
_entity_poly.pdbx_strand_id
1 'polypeptide(L)'
;YWFDIVNGQLLQKQLSGGAATVHELGQMASAIAIIDDKRQLIAAETGLYVRDVATGKLTLHTPVEADNPVTRSNDSRVHPCGALWMGTMGKGEE
;
A
#
# COMPACT_ATOMS: atom_id res chain seq x y z
N TYR A 1 7.74 7.62 -2.71
CA TYR A 1 7.36 6.26 -2.32
C TYR A 1 7.01 5.47 -3.56
N TRP A 2 7.31 4.19 -3.60
CA TRP A 2 6.85 3.24 -4.62
C TRP A 2 6.85 1.83 -4.02
N PHE A 3 6.31 0.85 -4.74
CA PHE A 3 6.21 -0.53 -4.27
C PHE A 3 7.03 -1.48 -5.14
N ASP A 4 7.62 -2.47 -4.48
CA ASP A 4 7.82 -3.78 -5.09
C ASP A 4 6.65 -4.65 -4.61
N ILE A 5 5.68 -4.84 -5.51
CA ILE A 5 4.37 -5.40 -5.17
C ILE A 5 4.52 -6.87 -4.76
N VAL A 6 5.25 -7.66 -5.54
CA VAL A 6 5.35 -9.11 -5.35
C VAL A 6 6.17 -9.44 -4.10
N ASN A 7 7.21 -8.66 -3.81
CA ASN A 7 8.02 -8.83 -2.60
C ASN A 7 7.38 -8.17 -1.37
N GLY A 8 6.26 -7.46 -1.51
CA GLY A 8 5.56 -6.84 -0.39
C GLY A 8 6.36 -5.73 0.29
N GLN A 9 7.03 -4.90 -0.50
CA GLN A 9 7.91 -3.84 0.00
C GLN A 9 7.40 -2.46 -0.39
N LEU A 10 7.40 -1.54 0.58
CA LEU A 10 7.27 -0.11 0.36
C LEU A 10 8.67 0.51 0.33
N LEU A 11 9.03 1.12 -0.79
CA LEU A 11 10.29 1.84 -0.94
C LEU A 11 10.07 3.35 -0.77
N GLN A 12 10.96 3.97 -0.01
CA GLN A 12 10.98 5.40 0.27
C GLN A 12 12.33 6.00 -0.14
N LYS A 13 12.30 7.11 -0.85
CA LYS A 13 13.49 7.91 -1.16
C LYS A 13 13.15 9.38 -1.05
N GLN A 14 14.02 10.13 -0.38
CA GLN A 14 13.89 11.58 -0.32
C GLN A 14 14.31 12.20 -1.66
N LEU A 15 13.58 13.21 -2.11
CA LEU A 15 13.92 13.92 -3.36
C LEU A 15 15.22 14.71 -3.24
N SER A 16 15.60 15.11 -2.03
CA SER A 16 16.90 15.72 -1.72
C SER A 16 18.09 14.76 -1.93
N GLY A 17 17.85 13.49 -2.24
CA GLY A 17 18.88 12.48 -2.46
C GLY A 17 19.02 11.49 -1.29
N GLY A 18 20.09 10.69 -1.33
CA GLY A 18 20.35 9.61 -0.36
C GLY A 18 19.91 8.23 -0.85
N ALA A 19 20.22 7.22 -0.03
CA ALA A 19 19.81 5.84 -0.27
C ALA A 19 18.30 5.68 -0.11
N ALA A 20 17.71 4.75 -0.86
CA ALA A 20 16.33 4.35 -0.62
C ALA A 20 16.25 3.51 0.66
N THR A 21 15.18 3.70 1.43
CA THR A 21 14.80 2.84 2.55
C THR A 21 13.74 1.87 2.07
N VAL A 22 13.90 0.60 2.43
CA VAL A 22 12.92 -0.46 2.19
C VAL A 22 12.17 -0.73 3.48
N HIS A 23 10.84 -0.75 3.40
CA HIS A 23 9.94 -1.11 4.50
C HIS A 23 9.23 -2.40 4.13
N GLU A 24 9.50 -3.47 4.89
CA GLU A 24 8.83 -4.76 4.72
C GLU A 24 7.38 -4.67 5.20
N LEU A 25 6.42 -5.04 4.35
CA LEU A 25 4.99 -5.02 4.69
C LEU A 25 4.46 -6.41 5.04
N GLY A 26 5.15 -7.47 4.59
CA GLY A 26 4.77 -8.86 4.82
C GLY A 26 3.57 -9.35 4.00
N GLN A 27 3.11 -8.55 3.04
CA GLN A 27 2.03 -8.89 2.09
C GLN A 27 2.15 -8.01 0.84
N MET A 28 1.57 -8.47 -0.28
CA MET A 28 1.56 -7.67 -1.51
C MET A 28 0.76 -6.38 -1.31
N ALA A 29 1.34 -5.25 -1.72
CA ALA A 29 0.69 -3.95 -1.68
C ALA A 29 1.08 -3.12 -2.89
N SER A 30 0.15 -2.30 -3.37
CA SER A 30 0.28 -1.65 -4.68
C SER A 30 0.13 -0.13 -4.63
N ALA A 31 -0.46 0.42 -3.57
CA ALA A 31 -0.71 1.85 -3.49
C ALA A 31 -0.60 2.39 -2.07
N ILE A 32 -0.24 3.67 -2.00
CA ILE A 32 -0.13 4.47 -0.79
C ILE A 32 -0.86 5.79 -0.99
N ALA A 33 -1.66 6.19 -0.01
CA ALA A 33 -2.27 7.51 0.09
C ALA A 33 -1.85 8.17 1.41
N ILE A 34 -1.64 9.48 1.39
CA ILE A 34 -1.33 10.25 2.59
C ILE A 34 -2.66 10.63 3.26
N ILE A 35 -2.81 10.26 4.53
CA ILE A 35 -3.95 10.70 5.36
C ILE A 35 -3.57 12.02 6.03
N ASP A 36 -2.42 12.03 6.70
CA ASP A 36 -1.80 13.18 7.36
C ASP A 36 -0.30 12.93 7.56
N ASP A 37 0.40 13.82 8.28
CA ASP A 37 1.85 13.74 8.52
C ASP A 37 2.30 12.46 9.25
N LYS A 38 1.39 11.81 9.99
CA LYS A 38 1.68 10.64 10.84
C LYS A 38 1.12 9.35 10.28
N ARG A 39 0.15 9.43 9.36
CA ARG A 39 -0.63 8.29 8.90
C ARG A 39 -0.73 8.22 7.39
N GLN A 40 -0.60 7.01 6.88
CA GLN A 40 -0.76 6.69 5.46
C GLN A 40 -1.80 5.56 5.34
N LEU A 41 -2.50 5.49 4.22
CA LEU A 41 -3.35 4.36 3.86
C LEU A 41 -2.62 3.52 2.81
N ILE A 42 -2.55 2.21 3.01
CA ILE A 42 -1.93 1.24 2.11
C ILE A 42 -3.02 0.33 1.56
N ALA A 43 -3.07 0.17 0.24
CA ALA A 43 -3.87 -0.85 -0.41
C ALA A 43 -3.04 -2.13 -0.58
N ALA A 44 -3.50 -3.20 0.06
CA ALA A 44 -2.83 -4.49 0.09
C ALA A 44 -3.76 -5.63 -0.34
N GLU A 45 -3.19 -6.81 -0.57
CA GLU A 45 -3.91 -8.00 -1.05
C GLU A 45 -5.03 -8.50 -0.13
N THR A 46 -5.03 -8.11 1.15
CA THR A 46 -6.10 -8.48 2.10
C THR A 46 -6.95 -7.31 2.58
N GLY A 47 -6.65 -6.08 2.12
CA GLY A 47 -7.43 -4.92 2.53
C GLY A 47 -6.69 -3.59 2.52
N LEU A 48 -7.36 -2.60 3.09
CA LEU A 48 -6.84 -1.27 3.34
C LEU A 48 -6.27 -1.20 4.76
N TYR A 49 -5.01 -0.76 4.89
CA TYR A 49 -4.31 -0.65 6.16
C TYR A 49 -3.88 0.77 6.44
N VAL A 50 -4.08 1.25 7.66
CA VAL A 50 -3.43 2.48 8.14
C VAL A 50 -2.02 2.13 8.59
N ARG A 51 -1.03 2.77 7.97
CA ARG A 51 0.39 2.72 8.35
C ARG A 51 0.74 3.92 9.22
N ASP A 52 1.32 3.66 10.38
CA ASP A 52 1.98 4.67 11.20
C ASP A 52 3.36 4.99 10.59
N VAL A 53 3.62 6.27 10.30
CA VAL A 53 4.84 6.68 9.58
C VAL A 53 6.10 6.45 10.38
N ALA A 54 6.05 6.67 11.71
CA ALA A 54 7.21 6.61 12.58
C ALA A 54 7.66 5.17 12.87
N THR A 55 6.70 4.27 13.03
CA THR A 55 6.94 2.87 13.43
C THR A 55 6.83 1.88 12.27
N GLY A 56 6.16 2.25 11.19
CA GLY A 56 5.82 1.35 10.09
C GLY A 56 4.67 0.39 10.40
N LYS A 57 4.08 0.43 11.60
CA LYS A 57 3.01 -0.48 12.01
C LYS A 57 1.79 -0.36 11.07
N LEU A 58 1.32 -1.49 10.57
CA LEU A 58 0.07 -1.60 9.81
C LEU A 58 -1.09 -1.99 10.73
N THR A 59 -2.21 -1.30 10.61
CA THR A 59 -3.47 -1.61 11.30
C THR A 59 -4.57 -1.72 10.26
N LEU A 60 -5.30 -2.84 10.24
CA LEU A 60 -6.39 -3.06 9.29
C LEU A 60 -7.47 -1.97 9.48
N HIS A 61 -7.84 -1.29 8.40
CA HIS A 61 -8.91 -0.32 8.36
C HIS A 61 -10.19 -0.93 7.78
N THR A 62 -10.07 -1.56 6.61
CA THR A 62 -11.19 -2.17 5.89
C THR A 62 -10.72 -3.42 5.16
N PRO A 63 -11.31 -4.59 5.38
CA PRO A 63 -10.99 -5.79 4.59
C PRO A 63 -11.47 -5.60 3.14
N VAL A 64 -10.65 -6.04 2.18
CA VAL A 64 -10.99 -6.08 0.75
C VAL A 64 -10.38 -7.35 0.21
N GLU A 65 -11.20 -8.24 -0.37
CA GLU A 65 -10.75 -9.56 -0.87
C GLU A 65 -9.97 -10.40 0.18
N ALA A 66 -10.18 -10.14 1.47
CA ALA A 66 -9.37 -10.72 2.56
C ALA A 66 -9.41 -12.25 2.62
N ASP A 67 -10.49 -12.85 2.14
CA ASP A 67 -10.76 -14.28 2.04
C ASP A 67 -10.51 -14.85 0.64
N ASN A 68 -9.98 -14.05 -0.30
CA ASN A 68 -9.72 -14.43 -1.68
C ASN A 68 -8.21 -14.48 -1.97
N PRO A 69 -7.54 -15.61 -1.68
CA PRO A 69 -6.07 -15.71 -1.72
C PRO A 69 -5.48 -15.61 -3.13
N VAL A 70 -6.31 -15.70 -4.19
CA VAL A 70 -5.85 -15.63 -5.58
C VAL A 70 -5.83 -14.20 -6.14
N THR A 71 -6.38 -13.22 -5.42
CA THR A 71 -6.39 -11.81 -5.84
C THR A 71 -5.40 -10.97 -5.04
N ARG A 72 -5.08 -9.79 -5.58
CA ARG A 72 -4.27 -8.75 -4.94
C ARG A 72 -4.79 -7.37 -5.31
N SER A 73 -4.40 -6.34 -4.56
CA SER A 73 -4.59 -4.96 -4.99
C SER A 73 -3.71 -4.64 -6.22
N ASN A 74 -4.15 -3.67 -7.01
CA ASN A 74 -3.38 -3.13 -8.14
C ASN A 74 -3.45 -1.59 -8.15
N ASP A 75 -3.50 -0.97 -9.34
CA ASP A 75 -3.47 0.48 -9.45
C ASP A 75 -4.60 1.14 -8.66
N SER A 76 -4.28 2.28 -8.05
CA SER A 76 -5.20 3.04 -7.20
C SER A 76 -4.87 4.52 -7.25
N ARG A 77 -5.88 5.36 -7.06
CA ARG A 77 -5.71 6.82 -7.04
C ARG A 77 -6.69 7.49 -6.08
N VAL A 78 -6.19 8.46 -5.33
CA VAL A 78 -7.04 9.35 -4.53
C VAL A 78 -7.68 10.37 -5.46
N HIS A 79 -9.01 10.37 -5.52
CA HIS A 79 -9.79 11.41 -6.16
C HIS A 79 -9.64 12.74 -5.38
N PRO A 80 -9.69 13.92 -6.04
CA PRO A 80 -9.54 15.22 -5.36
C PRO A 80 -10.49 15.49 -4.18
N CYS A 81 -11.62 14.78 -4.09
CA CYS A 81 -12.52 14.88 -2.93
C CYS A 81 -12.05 14.09 -1.70
N GLY A 82 -10.96 13.33 -1.80
CA GLY A 82 -10.41 12.49 -0.75
C GLY A 82 -10.80 11.00 -0.82
N ALA A 83 -11.67 10.61 -1.75
CA ALA A 83 -12.03 9.20 -1.95
C ALA A 83 -10.89 8.40 -2.62
N LEU A 84 -10.59 7.20 -2.13
CA LEU A 84 -9.66 6.28 -2.79
C LEU A 84 -10.42 5.40 -3.78
N TRP A 85 -9.99 5.41 -5.05
CA TRP A 85 -10.37 4.41 -6.04
C TRP A 85 -9.26 3.37 -6.13
N MET A 86 -9.59 2.09 -6.02
CA MET A 86 -8.63 0.99 -6.10
C MET A 86 -9.17 -0.16 -6.97
N GLY A 87 -8.29 -0.79 -7.74
CA GLY A 87 -8.57 -2.03 -8.46
C GLY A 87 -7.95 -3.25 -7.77
N THR A 88 -8.55 -4.41 -8.00
CA THR A 88 -7.98 -5.73 -7.65
C THR A 88 -7.79 -6.56 -8.92
N MET A 89 -6.88 -7.53 -8.88
CA MET A 89 -6.63 -8.46 -9.99
C MET A 89 -6.07 -9.80 -9.49
N GLY A 90 -6.04 -10.81 -10.35
CA GLY A 90 -5.41 -12.09 -10.05
C GLY A 90 -3.88 -11.97 -9.88
N LYS A 91 -3.29 -12.76 -9.00
CA LYS A 91 -1.83 -12.76 -8.76
C LYS A 91 -0.99 -13.29 -9.93
N GLY A 92 -1.59 -14.05 -10.84
CA GLY A 92 -0.94 -14.61 -12.03
C GLY A 92 -1.14 -13.80 -13.31
N GLU A 93 -1.81 -12.64 -13.21
CA GLU A 93 -2.05 -11.74 -14.33
C GLU A 93 -1.06 -10.55 -14.24
N GLU A 94 -0.53 -10.11 -15.38
CA GLU A 94 0.30 -8.90 -15.52
C GLU A 94 -0.52 -7.67 -15.90
#